data_AF-A0A6V2PL02-F1
#
_entry.id   AF-A0A6V2PL02-F1
#
_cell.length_a   1.000
_cell.length_b   1.000
_cell.length_c   1.000
_cell.angle_alpha   90.00
_cell.angle_beta   90.00
_cell.angle_gamma   90.00
#
_symmetry.space_group_name_H-M   'P 1'
#
loop_
_entity.id
_entity.type
_entity.pdbx_description
1 polymer ?
#
loop_
_entity_poly.entity_id
_entity_poly.type
_entity_poly.pdbx_seq_one_letter_code
_entity_poly.pdbx_strand_id
1 'polypeptide(L)'
;MKVSLLDYGAGNVRSVRNAILAAGYTVDDISSPEEILNSECIIFPGVGSYGSAMTVLKERGYDEALRTYLKDCDRPFLGICLGMQTLFESSEEFLGHDGDATKKTIEGLGVIPGKVIRFDDDAVPAVPHIGWNGRIPHQSSPVLSTSEEKDEVYFVHSYYVPIIEENKDWILTSTTYGNQRYVSSVQKGCVVATQFHPEKSGTTGLNIFKNFLQAAEKGTLSNTSSLPIDPSSQTSLVKRVVVALDVRSNDQGDLVVTKGDQYDVRENERREGLSSGARGGVRNLGKPVSLAKRYYDEGADEIAFLNITSFRQGVIDDLPMLQVLEESSKSIFVPLTVGGGIRSYTDSEHGVTYSALEVASRYFRAGADKVRALYSF
;
A
#
# COMPACT_ATOMS: atom_id res chain seq x y z
N MET A 1 1.09 18.92 -17.06
CA MET A 1 0.30 17.72 -17.44
C MET A 1 -0.76 17.43 -16.37
N LYS A 2 -1.97 16.98 -16.73
CA LYS A 2 -3.02 16.60 -15.76
C LYS A 2 -2.94 15.09 -15.42
N VAL A 3 -2.94 14.75 -14.12
CA VAL A 3 -2.88 13.36 -13.64
C VAL A 3 -4.28 12.90 -13.23
N SER A 4 -4.77 11.85 -13.87
CA SER A 4 -6.06 11.23 -13.56
C SER A 4 -5.85 9.97 -12.71
N LEU A 5 -6.59 9.84 -11.61
CA LEU A 5 -6.50 8.72 -10.69
C LEU A 5 -7.74 7.82 -10.80
N LEU A 6 -7.51 6.54 -11.07
CA LEU A 6 -8.58 5.54 -11.15
C LEU A 6 -8.81 4.89 -9.77
N ASP A 7 -9.75 5.43 -9.00
CA ASP A 7 -10.20 4.86 -7.71
C ASP A 7 -11.44 3.98 -7.92
N TYR A 8 -11.28 2.66 -7.86
CA TYR A 8 -12.38 1.70 -7.98
C TYR A 8 -13.09 1.38 -6.65
N GLY A 9 -12.76 2.08 -5.56
CA GLY A 9 -13.53 1.95 -4.32
C GLY A 9 -12.82 1.22 -3.17
N ALA A 10 -11.62 0.66 -3.37
CA ALA A 10 -10.96 -0.16 -2.35
C ALA A 10 -9.63 0.42 -1.81
N GLY A 11 -9.45 0.26 -0.49
CA GLY A 11 -8.21 0.48 0.27
C GLY A 11 -7.61 1.90 0.25
N ASN A 12 -6.29 1.99 0.42
CA ASN A 12 -5.58 3.23 0.76
C ASN A 12 -5.13 4.05 -0.47
N VAL A 13 -6.10 4.61 -1.18
CA VAL A 13 -5.82 5.50 -2.32
C VAL A 13 -5.23 6.86 -1.87
N ARG A 14 -5.36 7.22 -0.58
CA ARG A 14 -4.84 8.48 -0.02
C ARG A 14 -3.32 8.58 -0.14
N SER A 15 -2.59 7.48 0.08
CA SER A 15 -1.13 7.48 -0.03
C SER A 15 -0.65 7.76 -1.45
N VAL A 16 -1.37 7.25 -2.45
CA VAL A 16 -1.09 7.51 -3.87
C VAL A 16 -1.35 8.98 -4.20
N ARG A 17 -2.47 9.56 -3.73
CA ARG A 17 -2.76 10.99 -3.87
C ARG A 17 -1.65 11.84 -3.26
N ASN A 18 -1.21 11.52 -2.04
CA ASN A 18 -0.13 12.24 -1.37
C ASN A 18 1.21 12.11 -2.11
N ALA A 19 1.51 10.95 -2.70
CA ALA A 19 2.73 10.77 -3.49
C ALA A 19 2.71 11.62 -4.79
N ILE A 20 1.56 11.72 -5.46
CA ILE A 20 1.37 12.60 -6.63
C ILE A 20 1.57 14.08 -6.24
N LEU A 21 0.95 14.49 -5.13
CA LEU A 21 1.11 15.86 -4.59
C LEU A 21 2.55 16.15 -4.19
N ALA A 22 3.24 15.20 -3.54
CA ALA A 22 4.65 15.32 -3.17
C ALA A 22 5.58 15.40 -4.39
N ALA A 23 5.19 14.80 -5.52
CA ALA A 23 5.88 14.95 -6.80
C ALA A 23 5.62 16.31 -7.49
N GLY A 24 4.72 17.14 -6.95
CA GLY A 24 4.41 18.49 -7.45
C GLY A 24 3.27 18.54 -8.47
N TYR A 25 2.44 17.50 -8.57
CA TYR A 25 1.34 17.43 -9.52
C TYR A 25 -0.02 17.47 -8.82
N THR A 26 -1.04 17.95 -9.53
CA THR A 26 -2.44 17.86 -9.11
C THR A 26 -3.05 16.56 -9.61
N VAL A 27 -4.06 16.06 -8.90
CA VAL A 27 -4.74 14.81 -9.22
C VAL A 27 -6.24 15.04 -9.34
N ASP A 28 -6.84 14.49 -10.38
CA ASP A 28 -8.28 14.45 -10.58
C ASP A 28 -8.77 13.00 -10.55
N ASP A 29 -9.90 12.77 -9.90
CA ASP A 29 -10.49 11.43 -9.84
C ASP A 29 -11.23 11.10 -11.15
N ILE A 30 -11.06 9.87 -11.62
CA ILE A 30 -11.82 9.35 -12.75
C ILE A 30 -13.18 8.86 -12.24
N SER A 31 -14.25 9.43 -12.78
CA SER A 31 -15.64 9.08 -12.42
C SER A 31 -16.40 8.37 -13.54
N SER A 32 -15.91 8.41 -14.78
CA SER A 32 -16.59 7.86 -15.96
C SER A 32 -15.63 7.21 -16.98
N PRO A 33 -16.11 6.29 -17.84
CA PRO A 33 -15.30 5.72 -18.92
C PRO A 33 -14.78 6.78 -19.92
N GLU A 34 -15.54 7.85 -20.14
CA GLU A 34 -15.15 8.94 -21.03
C GLU A 34 -13.93 9.70 -20.49
N GLU A 35 -13.83 9.89 -19.18
CA GLU A 35 -12.65 10.49 -18.55
C GLU A 35 -11.40 9.63 -18.71
N ILE A 36 -11.52 8.29 -18.69
CA ILE A 36 -10.40 7.39 -19.02
C ILE A 36 -9.93 7.68 -20.45
N LEU A 37 -10.84 7.65 -21.41
CA LEU A 37 -10.53 7.86 -22.82
C LEU A 37 -9.90 9.22 -23.11
N ASN A 38 -10.23 10.25 -22.33
CA ASN A 38 -9.72 11.62 -22.50
C ASN A 38 -8.51 11.97 -21.61
N SER A 39 -8.05 11.08 -20.73
CA SER A 39 -6.98 11.38 -19.78
C SER A 39 -5.60 11.52 -20.45
N GLU A 40 -4.80 12.51 -20.07
CA GLU A 40 -3.40 12.62 -20.54
C GLU A 40 -2.49 11.59 -19.87
N CYS A 41 -2.75 11.31 -18.60
CA CYS A 41 -1.96 10.41 -17.78
C CYS A 41 -2.88 9.73 -16.77
N ILE A 42 -2.84 8.40 -16.70
CA ILE A 42 -3.63 7.63 -15.73
C ILE A 42 -2.70 6.99 -14.71
N ILE A 43 -3.05 7.12 -13.43
CA ILE A 43 -2.49 6.30 -12.36
C ILE A 43 -3.60 5.39 -11.86
N PHE A 44 -3.38 4.08 -11.95
CA PHE A 44 -4.33 3.06 -11.50
C PHE A 44 -3.74 2.28 -10.33
N PRO A 45 -4.03 2.70 -9.08
CA PRO A 45 -3.68 1.90 -7.92
C PRO A 45 -4.68 0.77 -7.70
N GLY A 46 -4.23 -0.35 -7.15
CA GLY A 46 -5.18 -1.29 -6.57
C GLY A 46 -4.64 -2.15 -5.44
N VAL A 47 -5.57 -2.46 -4.54
CA VAL A 47 -5.39 -3.14 -3.26
C VAL A 47 -6.62 -3.99 -2.94
N GLY A 48 -6.42 -5.15 -2.31
CA GLY A 48 -7.49 -6.12 -2.11
C GLY A 48 -7.49 -7.18 -3.22
N SER A 49 -8.62 -7.85 -3.42
CA SER A 49 -8.70 -9.01 -4.30
C SER A 49 -8.91 -8.64 -5.77
N TYR A 50 -8.23 -9.37 -6.65
CA TYR A 50 -8.34 -9.26 -8.10
C TYR A 50 -9.77 -9.36 -8.60
N GLY A 51 -10.51 -10.34 -8.10
CA GLY A 51 -11.90 -10.53 -8.50
C GLY A 51 -12.79 -9.34 -8.15
N SER A 52 -12.63 -8.72 -6.98
CA SER A 52 -13.41 -7.52 -6.61
C SER A 52 -13.10 -6.36 -7.55
N ALA A 53 -11.82 -6.14 -7.85
CA ALA A 53 -11.43 -5.06 -8.76
C ALA A 53 -11.98 -5.28 -10.17
N MET A 54 -11.82 -6.48 -10.75
CA MET A 54 -12.33 -6.77 -12.08
C MET A 54 -13.86 -6.69 -12.17
N THR A 55 -14.59 -7.09 -11.11
CA THR A 55 -16.05 -6.89 -11.05
C THR A 55 -16.40 -5.41 -11.13
N VAL A 56 -15.78 -4.55 -10.31
CA VAL A 56 -16.07 -3.11 -10.33
C VAL A 56 -15.68 -2.47 -11.66
N LEU A 57 -14.53 -2.85 -12.25
CA LEU A 57 -14.11 -2.32 -13.55
C LEU A 57 -15.13 -2.64 -14.64
N LYS A 58 -15.65 -3.88 -14.67
CA LYS A 58 -16.67 -4.31 -15.63
C LYS A 58 -18.02 -3.62 -15.39
N GLU A 59 -18.48 -3.56 -14.14
CA GLU A 59 -19.75 -2.91 -13.78
C GLU A 59 -19.76 -1.42 -14.14
N ARG A 60 -18.61 -0.75 -14.06
CA ARG A 60 -18.46 0.66 -14.42
C ARG A 60 -18.10 0.91 -15.88
N GLY A 61 -17.90 -0.14 -16.69
CA GLY A 61 -17.43 -0.04 -18.07
C GLY A 61 -16.01 0.54 -18.21
N TYR A 62 -15.21 0.48 -17.14
CA TYR A 62 -13.84 0.97 -17.14
C TYR A 62 -12.89 0.00 -17.86
N ASP A 63 -13.19 -1.29 -17.88
CA ASP A 63 -12.33 -2.29 -18.53
C ASP A 63 -12.22 -2.09 -20.04
N GLU A 64 -13.33 -1.84 -20.74
CA GLU A 64 -13.33 -1.53 -22.18
C GLU A 64 -12.59 -0.21 -22.47
N ALA A 65 -12.82 0.81 -21.64
CA ALA A 65 -12.16 2.11 -21.78
C ALA A 65 -10.64 2.01 -21.54
N LEU A 66 -10.22 1.22 -20.55
CA LEU A 66 -8.80 0.96 -20.27
C LEU A 66 -8.14 0.18 -21.41
N ARG A 67 -8.77 -0.88 -21.93
CA ARG A 67 -8.25 -1.61 -23.09
C ARG A 67 -8.04 -0.68 -24.29
N THR A 68 -8.98 0.24 -24.50
CA THR A 68 -8.88 1.27 -25.55
C THR A 68 -7.72 2.22 -25.29
N TYR A 69 -7.60 2.74 -24.06
CA TYR A 69 -6.52 3.65 -23.64
C TYR A 69 -5.13 3.03 -23.80
N LEU A 70 -4.99 1.75 -23.47
CA LEU A 70 -3.71 1.03 -23.39
C LEU A 70 -3.27 0.42 -24.72
N LYS A 71 -4.14 0.40 -25.73
CA LYS A 71 -3.97 -0.38 -26.98
C LYS A 71 -2.64 -0.14 -27.67
N ASP A 72 -2.26 1.13 -27.84
CA ASP A 72 -1.06 1.52 -28.59
C ASP A 72 0.16 1.76 -27.69
N CYS A 73 -0.03 1.66 -26.37
CA CYS A 73 1.01 1.88 -25.35
C CYS A 73 1.74 3.23 -25.47
N ASP A 74 1.10 4.25 -26.02
CA ASP A 74 1.66 5.58 -26.31
C ASP A 74 1.24 6.63 -25.27
N ARG A 75 0.22 6.33 -24.47
CA ARG A 75 -0.31 7.21 -23.42
C ARG A 75 0.23 6.84 -22.05
N PRO A 76 0.69 7.82 -21.24
CA PRO A 76 1.18 7.58 -19.88
C PRO A 76 0.19 6.81 -19.00
N PHE A 77 0.63 5.68 -18.48
CA PHE A 77 -0.13 4.86 -17.55
C PHE A 77 0.80 4.31 -16.47
N LEU A 78 0.41 4.42 -15.20
CA LEU A 78 1.08 3.78 -14.07
C LEU A 78 0.11 2.86 -13.32
N GLY A 79 0.25 1.55 -13.49
CA GLY A 79 -0.47 0.55 -12.70
C GLY A 79 0.30 0.18 -11.43
N ILE A 80 -0.36 0.14 -10.26
CA ILE A 80 0.29 -0.18 -8.98
C ILE A 80 -0.37 -1.39 -8.33
N CYS A 81 0.46 -2.37 -7.97
CA CYS A 81 0.09 -3.65 -7.36
C CYS A 81 -1.01 -4.35 -8.14
N LEU A 82 -2.26 -4.27 -7.70
CA LEU A 82 -3.36 -4.87 -8.44
C LEU A 82 -3.58 -4.21 -9.81
N GLY A 83 -3.31 -2.91 -9.94
CA GLY A 83 -3.35 -2.21 -11.23
C GLY A 83 -2.33 -2.76 -12.25
N MET A 84 -1.20 -3.30 -11.77
CA MET A 84 -0.28 -4.07 -12.63
C MET A 84 -0.90 -5.42 -13.01
N GLN A 85 -1.40 -6.16 -12.02
CA GLN A 85 -1.94 -7.50 -12.22
C GLN A 85 -3.12 -7.51 -13.20
N THR A 86 -3.98 -6.49 -13.18
CA THR A 86 -5.13 -6.38 -14.10
C THR A 86 -4.72 -6.25 -15.56
N LEU A 87 -3.48 -5.85 -15.88
CA LEU A 87 -2.98 -5.77 -17.25
C LEU A 87 -2.81 -7.14 -17.90
N PHE A 88 -2.64 -8.19 -17.09
CA PHE A 88 -2.42 -9.56 -17.57
C PHE A 88 -3.72 -10.23 -18.02
N GLU A 89 -3.62 -11.40 -18.65
CA GLU A 89 -4.77 -12.11 -19.23
C GLU A 89 -5.75 -12.61 -18.17
N SER A 90 -5.23 -13.09 -17.03
CA SER A 90 -6.08 -13.59 -15.95
C SER A 90 -5.36 -13.73 -14.60
N SER A 91 -6.13 -14.00 -13.54
CA SER A 91 -5.63 -14.31 -12.19
C SER A 91 -6.31 -15.53 -11.58
N GLU A 92 -5.57 -16.27 -10.76
CA GLU A 92 -6.09 -17.34 -9.88
C GLU A 92 -6.78 -16.81 -8.62
N GLU A 93 -6.64 -15.51 -8.31
CA GLU A 93 -7.27 -14.90 -7.15
C GLU A 93 -8.76 -14.67 -7.40
N PHE A 94 -9.61 -15.51 -6.78
CA PHE A 94 -11.06 -15.47 -6.93
C PHE A 94 -11.77 -14.90 -5.69
N LEU A 95 -13.03 -14.51 -5.87
CA LEU A 95 -13.89 -14.02 -4.79
C LEU A 95 -14.51 -15.20 -4.03
N GLY A 96 -14.07 -15.42 -2.80
CA GLY A 96 -14.80 -16.23 -1.80
C GLY A 96 -13.95 -17.27 -1.06
N HIS A 97 -14.32 -17.50 0.20
CA HIS A 97 -13.91 -18.68 0.97
C HIS A 97 -14.64 -19.97 0.54
N ASP A 98 -15.55 -19.88 -0.44
CA ASP A 98 -16.32 -21.02 -0.92
C ASP A 98 -15.48 -21.85 -1.89
N GLY A 99 -15.12 -23.04 -1.44
CA GLY A 99 -14.30 -24.05 -2.10
C GLY A 99 -14.96 -24.70 -3.32
N ASP A 100 -15.53 -23.91 -4.23
CA ASP A 100 -15.82 -24.39 -5.57
C ASP A 100 -14.59 -24.20 -6.47
N ALA A 101 -13.69 -25.18 -6.41
CA ALA A 101 -12.44 -25.26 -7.17
C ALA A 101 -12.62 -25.35 -8.71
N THR A 102 -13.84 -25.15 -9.22
CA THR A 102 -14.18 -25.36 -10.63
C THR A 102 -14.22 -24.08 -11.48
N LYS A 103 -14.23 -22.87 -10.89
CA LYS A 103 -14.00 -21.61 -11.62
C LYS A 103 -12.52 -21.20 -11.53
N LYS A 104 -11.77 -21.55 -12.58
CA LYS A 104 -10.29 -21.67 -12.54
C LYS A 104 -9.47 -20.38 -12.64
N THR A 105 -10.04 -19.28 -13.12
CA THR A 105 -9.35 -17.98 -13.24
C THR A 105 -10.36 -16.85 -13.47
N ILE A 106 -9.99 -15.62 -13.14
CA ILE A 106 -10.72 -14.39 -13.49
C ILE A 106 -9.96 -13.66 -14.61
N GLU A 107 -10.65 -13.33 -15.70
CA GLU A 107 -10.07 -12.60 -16.82
C GLU A 107 -9.69 -11.16 -16.43
N GLY A 108 -8.52 -10.72 -16.89
CA GLY A 108 -8.02 -9.36 -16.79
C GLY A 108 -8.23 -8.57 -18.07
N LEU A 109 -7.52 -7.43 -18.18
CA LEU A 109 -7.52 -6.56 -19.35
C LEU A 109 -6.77 -7.16 -20.55
N GLY A 110 -5.99 -8.24 -20.37
CA GLY A 110 -5.35 -8.97 -21.46
C GLY A 110 -4.46 -8.12 -22.36
N VAL A 111 -3.82 -7.10 -21.79
CA VAL A 111 -2.86 -6.22 -22.48
C VAL A 111 -1.49 -6.89 -22.54
N ILE A 112 -1.15 -7.67 -21.52
CA ILE A 112 0.12 -8.38 -21.38
C ILE A 112 -0.15 -9.89 -21.32
N PRO A 113 0.55 -10.72 -22.11
CA PRO A 113 0.45 -12.17 -22.00
C PRO A 113 0.84 -12.66 -20.60
N GLY A 114 0.16 -13.70 -20.13
CA GLY A 114 0.48 -14.37 -18.88
C GLY A 114 -0.62 -14.31 -17.84
N LYS A 115 -0.43 -15.11 -16.80
CA LYS A 115 -1.40 -15.37 -15.75
C LYS A 115 -0.81 -15.06 -14.38
N VAL A 116 -1.57 -14.36 -13.56
CA VAL A 116 -1.26 -14.09 -12.16
C VAL A 116 -1.58 -15.34 -11.35
N ILE A 117 -0.58 -15.90 -10.66
CA ILE A 117 -0.68 -17.15 -9.90
C ILE A 117 -0.27 -16.96 -8.45
N ARG A 118 -0.72 -17.83 -7.55
CA ARG A 118 -0.33 -17.74 -6.14
C ARG A 118 1.11 -18.24 -5.95
N PHE A 119 1.86 -17.64 -5.02
CA PHE A 119 3.09 -18.27 -4.52
C PHE A 119 2.81 -19.67 -3.99
N ASP A 120 3.75 -20.57 -4.19
CA ASP A 120 3.79 -21.88 -3.53
C ASP A 120 4.38 -21.69 -2.13
N ASP A 121 3.65 -22.12 -1.09
CA ASP A 121 4.03 -21.96 0.31
C ASP A 121 5.31 -22.74 0.66
N ASP A 122 5.66 -23.79 -0.10
CA ASP A 122 6.89 -24.57 0.08
C ASP A 122 8.10 -23.95 -0.65
N ALA A 123 7.83 -23.07 -1.62
CA ALA A 123 8.83 -22.44 -2.48
C ALA A 123 9.41 -21.15 -1.87
N VAL A 124 8.68 -20.52 -0.95
CA VAL A 124 9.00 -19.20 -0.41
C VAL A 124 8.94 -19.16 1.12
N PRO A 125 9.61 -18.19 1.78
CA PRO A 125 9.67 -18.14 3.25
C PRO A 125 8.31 -17.97 3.95
N ALA A 126 7.37 -17.25 3.32
CA ALA A 126 6.01 -17.04 3.81
C ALA A 126 5.12 -16.53 2.67
N VAL A 127 3.82 -16.75 2.77
CA VAL A 127 2.85 -16.06 1.90
C VAL A 127 1.80 -15.36 2.77
N PRO A 128 1.50 -14.07 2.53
CA PRO A 128 2.02 -13.18 1.49
C PRO A 128 3.51 -12.80 1.60
N HIS A 129 4.11 -12.41 0.46
CA HIS A 129 5.37 -11.67 0.42
C HIS A 129 5.13 -10.27 1.01
N ILE A 130 5.54 -10.06 2.27
CA ILE A 130 5.44 -8.77 2.96
C ILE A 130 6.83 -8.29 3.36
N GLY A 131 7.28 -7.20 2.77
CA GLY A 131 8.54 -6.56 3.17
C GLY A 131 9.20 -5.77 2.06
N TRP A 132 10.43 -5.37 2.36
CA TRP A 132 11.28 -4.63 1.43
C TRP A 132 12.20 -5.60 0.70
N ASN A 133 12.25 -5.50 -0.62
CA ASN A 133 13.07 -6.38 -1.47
C ASN A 133 13.67 -5.58 -2.63
N GLY A 134 14.77 -6.09 -3.17
CA GLY A 134 15.45 -5.49 -4.31
C GLY A 134 14.74 -5.74 -5.65
N ARG A 135 15.27 -5.12 -6.69
CA ARG A 135 14.84 -5.31 -8.09
C ARG A 135 16.05 -5.57 -8.97
N ILE A 136 15.86 -6.39 -9.97
CA ILE A 136 16.86 -6.69 -11.00
C ILE A 136 16.34 -6.05 -12.28
N PRO A 137 17.02 -5.03 -12.84
CA PRO A 137 16.56 -4.34 -14.02
C PRO A 137 16.79 -5.16 -15.29
N HIS A 138 15.77 -5.24 -16.14
CA HIS A 138 15.78 -5.90 -17.45
C HIS A 138 15.85 -4.88 -18.58
N GLN A 139 15.47 -3.64 -18.28
CA GLN A 139 15.50 -2.50 -19.20
C GLN A 139 15.95 -1.24 -18.46
N SER A 140 16.64 -0.36 -19.16
CA SER A 140 16.80 1.03 -18.72
C SER A 140 15.46 1.73 -18.85
N SER A 141 15.16 2.63 -17.90
CA SER A 141 13.92 3.38 -17.91
C SER A 141 14.11 4.73 -17.23
N PRO A 142 13.51 5.82 -17.75
CA PRO A 142 13.46 7.09 -17.06
C PRO A 142 12.87 6.96 -15.66
N VAL A 143 11.92 6.04 -15.46
CA VAL A 143 11.20 5.81 -14.21
C VAL A 143 12.12 5.30 -13.10
N LEU A 144 13.03 4.39 -13.45
CA LEU A 144 13.92 3.72 -12.49
C LEU A 144 15.24 4.46 -12.25
N SER A 145 15.42 5.65 -12.81
CA SER A 145 16.63 6.42 -12.60
C SER A 145 16.72 6.91 -11.14
N THR A 146 17.49 6.23 -10.31
CA THR A 146 17.75 6.64 -8.92
C THR A 146 19.21 7.06 -8.74
N SER A 147 19.45 7.92 -7.75
CA SER A 147 20.80 8.39 -7.38
C SER A 147 21.22 7.89 -5.99
N GLU A 148 20.46 6.96 -5.41
CA GLU A 148 20.63 6.50 -4.02
C GLU A 148 21.27 5.11 -3.94
N GLU A 149 21.98 4.86 -2.83
CA GLU A 149 22.64 3.57 -2.54
C GLU A 149 21.66 2.43 -2.23
N LYS A 150 20.41 2.76 -1.83
CA LYS A 150 19.36 1.81 -1.43
C LYS A 150 18.21 1.84 -2.43
N ASP A 151 18.08 0.77 -3.22
CA ASP A 151 17.06 0.66 -4.26
C ASP A 151 15.93 -0.31 -3.90
N GLU A 152 15.74 -0.62 -2.61
CA GLU A 152 14.67 -1.53 -2.17
C GLU A 152 13.29 -0.88 -2.19
N VAL A 153 12.26 -1.69 -2.45
CA VAL A 153 10.85 -1.26 -2.51
C VAL A 153 9.96 -2.22 -1.72
N TYR A 154 8.81 -1.71 -1.32
CA TYR A 154 7.85 -2.42 -0.47
C TYR A 154 6.87 -3.28 -1.28
N PHE A 155 6.85 -4.58 -0.97
CA PHE A 155 5.94 -5.58 -1.51
C PHE A 155 4.95 -6.06 -0.44
N VAL A 156 3.70 -6.28 -0.85
CA VAL A 156 2.63 -6.89 -0.05
C VAL A 156 1.66 -7.64 -0.97
N HIS A 157 1.97 -8.90 -1.30
CA HIS A 157 1.15 -9.69 -2.23
C HIS A 157 1.29 -11.20 -2.04
N SER A 158 0.21 -11.94 -2.29
CA SER A 158 0.21 -13.42 -2.31
C SER A 158 0.33 -14.01 -3.71
N TYR A 159 -0.03 -13.21 -4.72
CA TYR A 159 -0.05 -13.60 -6.11
C TYR A 159 1.01 -12.84 -6.90
N TYR A 160 1.60 -13.47 -7.91
CA TYR A 160 2.68 -12.92 -8.71
C TYR A 160 2.53 -13.30 -10.19
N VAL A 161 3.30 -12.62 -11.04
CA VAL A 161 3.38 -12.91 -12.48
C VAL A 161 4.67 -13.69 -12.77
N PRO A 162 4.59 -14.92 -13.31
CA PRO A 162 5.75 -15.66 -13.78
C PRO A 162 6.43 -14.98 -14.96
N ILE A 163 7.75 -15.18 -15.06
CA ILE A 163 8.52 -14.80 -16.25
C ILE A 163 8.32 -15.90 -17.29
N ILE A 164 7.74 -15.53 -18.44
CA ILE A 164 7.54 -16.42 -19.58
C ILE A 164 8.06 -15.73 -20.84
N GLU A 165 8.27 -16.48 -21.92
CA GLU A 165 8.84 -15.91 -23.15
C GLU A 165 7.92 -14.84 -23.75
N GLU A 166 6.60 -15.03 -23.63
CA GLU A 166 5.56 -14.18 -24.21
C GLU A 166 5.46 -12.81 -23.54
N ASN A 167 5.92 -12.68 -22.29
CA ASN A 167 5.89 -11.40 -21.56
C ASN A 167 7.26 -10.74 -21.41
N LYS A 168 8.33 -11.34 -21.94
CA LYS A 168 9.72 -10.86 -21.74
C LYS A 168 9.92 -9.39 -22.15
N ASP A 169 9.30 -8.96 -23.25
CA ASP A 169 9.48 -7.62 -23.81
C ASP A 169 8.82 -6.53 -22.95
N TRP A 170 7.93 -6.95 -22.04
CA TRP A 170 7.31 -6.06 -21.07
C TRP A 170 8.10 -5.96 -19.78
N ILE A 171 9.00 -6.91 -19.46
CA ILE A 171 9.61 -6.95 -18.12
C ILE A 171 10.55 -5.77 -17.96
N LEU A 172 10.24 -4.91 -16.99
CA LEU A 172 11.10 -3.80 -16.59
C LEU A 172 12.04 -4.24 -15.46
N THR A 173 11.50 -4.91 -14.45
CA THR A 173 12.29 -5.53 -13.38
C THR A 173 11.76 -6.90 -12.97
N SER A 174 12.65 -7.75 -12.47
CA SER A 174 12.29 -8.95 -11.71
C SER A 174 12.78 -8.88 -10.26
N THR A 175 12.20 -9.71 -9.40
CA THR A 175 12.57 -9.84 -7.99
C THR A 175 12.61 -11.33 -7.62
N THR A 176 13.52 -11.70 -6.72
CA THR A 176 13.61 -13.05 -6.15
C THR A 176 12.99 -13.07 -4.76
N TYR A 177 12.15 -14.08 -4.51
CA TYR A 177 11.57 -14.36 -3.19
C TYR A 177 11.60 -15.87 -2.93
N GLY A 178 12.39 -16.31 -1.95
CA GLY A 178 12.68 -17.73 -1.80
C GLY A 178 13.42 -18.29 -3.02
N ASN A 179 12.94 -19.41 -3.56
CA ASN A 179 13.45 -19.97 -4.81
C ASN A 179 12.75 -19.40 -6.07
N GLN A 180 11.76 -18.50 -5.90
CA GLN A 180 10.93 -18.00 -6.99
C GLN A 180 11.44 -16.66 -7.51
N ARG A 181 11.64 -16.54 -8.83
CA ARG A 181 11.86 -15.27 -9.53
C ARG A 181 10.59 -14.86 -10.27
N TYR A 182 10.16 -13.61 -10.12
CA TYR A 182 8.92 -13.13 -10.69
C TYR A 182 9.05 -11.71 -11.27
N VAL A 183 8.10 -11.31 -12.10
CA VAL A 183 8.02 -9.95 -12.66
C VAL A 183 7.62 -8.98 -11.55
N SER A 184 8.49 -8.03 -11.21
CA SER A 184 8.22 -7.02 -10.18
C SER A 184 7.85 -5.65 -10.74
N SER A 185 8.14 -5.39 -12.02
CA SER A 185 7.54 -4.29 -12.78
C SER A 185 7.58 -4.58 -14.28
N VAL A 186 6.70 -3.91 -15.01
CA VAL A 186 6.61 -3.96 -16.47
C VAL A 186 6.65 -2.58 -17.08
N GLN A 187 7.17 -2.48 -18.29
CA GLN A 187 7.11 -1.30 -19.12
C GLN A 187 7.10 -1.64 -20.62
N LYS A 188 6.20 -0.99 -21.37
CA LYS A 188 6.24 -0.95 -22.82
C LYS A 188 5.69 0.40 -23.29
N GLY A 189 6.48 1.12 -24.08
CA GLY A 189 6.15 2.50 -24.44
C GLY A 189 5.93 3.37 -23.19
N CYS A 190 4.76 3.98 -23.11
CA CYS A 190 4.31 4.84 -22.01
C CYS A 190 3.50 4.10 -20.93
N VAL A 191 3.32 2.78 -21.06
CA VAL A 191 2.65 1.95 -20.04
C VAL A 191 3.70 1.40 -19.09
N VAL A 192 3.58 1.77 -17.82
CA VAL A 192 4.45 1.32 -16.72
C VAL A 192 3.57 0.69 -15.66
N ALA A 193 4.00 -0.39 -15.03
CA ALA A 193 3.31 -0.91 -13.87
C ALA A 193 4.24 -1.62 -12.89
N THR A 194 3.95 -1.53 -11.60
CA THR A 194 4.80 -2.06 -10.52
C THR A 194 4.00 -3.00 -9.62
N GLN A 195 4.59 -4.14 -9.26
CA GLN A 195 3.98 -5.05 -8.28
C GLN A 195 4.16 -4.52 -6.85
N PHE A 196 5.26 -3.82 -6.61
CA PHE A 196 5.50 -3.09 -5.37
C PHE A 196 4.70 -1.79 -5.32
N HIS A 197 4.63 -1.21 -4.13
CA HIS A 197 3.93 0.04 -3.84
C HIS A 197 4.91 1.21 -3.75
N PRO A 198 5.13 1.99 -4.84
CA PRO A 198 6.03 3.14 -4.80
C PRO A 198 5.58 4.19 -3.76
N GLU A 199 4.29 4.33 -3.49
CA GLU A 199 3.77 5.25 -2.45
C GLU A 199 4.06 4.76 -1.02
N LYS A 200 4.58 3.53 -0.87
CA LYS A 200 4.99 2.90 0.39
C LYS A 200 6.46 2.51 0.43
N SER A 201 7.23 2.96 -0.55
CA SER A 201 8.65 2.62 -0.70
C SER A 201 9.57 3.79 -0.34
N GLY A 202 9.14 4.67 0.56
CA GLY A 202 9.93 5.81 1.05
C GLY A 202 10.43 6.71 -0.09
N THR A 203 11.67 7.20 0.04
CA THR A 203 12.29 8.09 -0.95
C THR A 203 12.44 7.44 -2.32
N THR A 204 12.85 6.17 -2.38
CA THR A 204 12.96 5.40 -3.64
C THR A 204 11.64 5.39 -4.39
N GLY A 205 10.55 5.12 -3.68
CA GLY A 205 9.20 5.12 -4.23
C GLY A 205 8.70 6.50 -4.69
N LEU A 206 8.98 7.55 -3.92
CA LEU A 206 8.67 8.92 -4.33
C LEU A 206 9.43 9.35 -5.59
N ASN A 207 10.69 8.92 -5.70
CA ASN A 207 11.50 9.16 -6.91
C ASN A 207 10.90 8.45 -8.12
N ILE A 208 10.41 7.22 -7.98
CA ILE A 208 9.69 6.49 -9.05
C ILE A 208 8.47 7.29 -9.53
N PHE A 209 7.63 7.81 -8.62
CA PHE A 209 6.49 8.67 -8.98
C PHE A 209 6.92 9.93 -9.72
N LYS A 210 7.89 10.65 -9.15
CA LYS A 210 8.41 11.89 -9.72
C LYS A 210 8.98 11.67 -11.12
N ASN A 211 9.77 10.62 -11.29
CA ASN A 211 10.40 10.27 -12.55
C ASN A 211 9.36 9.88 -13.61
N PHE A 212 8.37 9.06 -13.24
CA PHE A 212 7.26 8.71 -14.13
C PHE A 212 6.54 9.96 -14.64
N LEU A 213 6.11 10.84 -13.73
CA LEU A 213 5.35 12.04 -14.09
C LEU A 213 6.18 13.04 -14.91
N GLN A 214 7.45 13.24 -14.55
CA GLN A 214 8.35 14.11 -15.31
C GLN A 214 8.68 13.55 -16.70
N ALA A 215 8.86 12.24 -16.83
CA ALA A 215 9.12 11.61 -18.11
C ALA A 215 7.88 11.60 -19.01
N ALA A 216 6.69 11.43 -18.43
CA ALA A 216 5.42 11.58 -19.13
C ALA A 216 5.24 13.01 -19.67
N GLU A 217 5.47 14.04 -18.85
CA GLU A 217 5.36 15.44 -19.27
C GLU A 217 6.38 15.82 -20.35
N LYS A 218 7.59 15.24 -20.31
CA LYS A 218 8.63 15.47 -21.32
C LYS A 218 8.47 14.63 -22.58
N GLY A 219 7.53 13.69 -22.62
CA GLY A 219 7.38 12.74 -23.73
C GLY A 219 8.58 11.79 -23.88
N THR A 220 9.31 11.53 -22.79
CA THR A 220 10.51 10.67 -22.80
C THR A 220 10.25 9.30 -22.17
N LEU A 221 9.03 9.01 -21.72
CA LEU A 221 8.71 7.81 -20.95
C LEU A 221 9.07 6.52 -21.71
N SER A 222 8.89 6.50 -23.03
CA SER A 222 9.21 5.38 -23.91
C SER A 222 10.72 5.19 -24.19
N ASN A 223 11.60 6.03 -23.63
CA ASN A 223 13.04 5.95 -23.85
C ASN A 223 13.65 4.83 -23.01
N THR A 224 13.38 3.58 -23.39
CA THR A 224 13.92 2.38 -22.75
C THR A 224 14.92 1.67 -23.65
N SER A 225 15.81 0.89 -23.03
CA SER A 225 16.72 0.00 -23.75
C SER A 225 16.91 -1.29 -22.96
N SER A 226 16.94 -2.44 -23.63
CA SER A 226 17.17 -3.73 -22.97
C SER A 226 18.54 -3.76 -22.28
N LEU A 227 18.58 -4.36 -21.10
CA LEU A 227 19.80 -4.57 -20.31
C LEU A 227 20.14 -6.06 -20.28
N PRO A 228 21.45 -6.41 -20.24
CA PRO A 228 21.85 -7.79 -20.01
C PRO A 228 21.45 -8.21 -18.59
N ILE A 229 20.85 -9.39 -18.46
CA ILE A 229 20.43 -9.94 -17.17
C ILE A 229 21.29 -11.16 -16.88
N ASP A 230 21.95 -11.15 -15.73
CA ASP A 230 22.60 -12.35 -15.22
C ASP A 230 21.53 -13.30 -14.62
N PRO A 231 21.39 -14.52 -15.15
CA PRO A 231 20.42 -15.50 -14.66
C PRO A 231 20.65 -15.87 -13.19
N SER A 232 21.89 -15.75 -12.69
CA SER A 232 22.25 -16.07 -11.30
C SER A 232 22.00 -14.94 -10.31
N SER A 233 21.73 -13.72 -10.79
CA SER A 233 21.44 -12.58 -9.92
C SER A 233 20.18 -12.82 -9.10
N GLN A 234 20.26 -12.53 -7.80
CA GLN A 234 19.16 -12.67 -6.86
C GLN A 234 19.01 -11.42 -6.00
N THR A 235 17.79 -11.18 -5.54
CA THR A 235 17.48 -10.16 -4.53
C THR A 235 17.16 -10.86 -3.21
N SER A 236 17.21 -10.10 -2.11
CA SER A 236 16.91 -10.63 -0.79
C SER A 236 15.97 -9.69 -0.04
N LEU A 237 15.16 -10.28 0.84
CA LEU A 237 14.37 -9.52 1.78
C LEU A 237 15.27 -8.75 2.75
N VAL A 238 14.97 -7.48 2.94
CA VAL A 238 15.59 -6.64 3.95
C VAL A 238 15.02 -7.00 5.32
N LYS A 239 15.86 -6.90 6.36
CA LYS A 239 15.41 -7.00 7.76
C LYS A 239 14.54 -5.80 8.09
N ARG A 240 13.24 -6.02 8.24
CA ARG A 240 12.25 -4.97 8.52
C ARG A 240 12.30 -4.49 9.97
N VAL A 241 12.45 -3.17 10.16
CA VAL A 241 12.34 -2.47 11.44
C VAL A 241 10.96 -1.82 11.56
N VAL A 242 10.11 -2.38 12.41
CA VAL A 242 8.77 -1.84 12.69
C VAL A 242 8.80 -1.04 13.98
N VAL A 243 8.34 0.21 13.94
CA VAL A 243 8.21 1.05 15.13
C VAL A 243 6.75 1.12 15.57
N ALA A 244 6.48 0.85 16.85
CA ALA A 244 5.14 0.88 17.42
C ALA A 244 4.95 2.07 18.36
N LEU A 245 3.78 2.70 18.27
CA LEU A 245 3.37 3.89 19.00
C LEU A 245 2.07 3.64 19.76
N ASP A 246 2.09 3.76 21.08
CA ASP A 246 0.88 3.78 21.91
C ASP A 246 0.19 5.13 21.79
N VAL A 247 -1.02 5.17 21.23
CA VAL A 247 -1.84 6.40 21.11
C VAL A 247 -2.94 6.39 22.17
N ARG A 248 -2.88 7.35 23.11
CA ARG A 248 -3.82 7.51 24.23
C ARG A 248 -4.49 8.88 24.21
N SER A 249 -5.64 9.00 24.84
CA SER A 249 -6.23 10.29 25.23
C SER A 249 -5.69 10.69 26.60
N ASN A 250 -5.23 11.93 26.75
CA ASN A 250 -4.88 12.50 28.06
C ASN A 250 -6.13 13.01 28.80
N ASP A 251 -5.95 13.53 30.02
CA ASP A 251 -7.04 14.07 30.86
C ASP A 251 -7.76 15.27 30.24
N GLN A 252 -7.14 15.96 29.27
CA GLN A 252 -7.72 17.08 28.51
C GLN A 252 -8.45 16.60 27.24
N GLY A 253 -8.41 15.30 26.93
CA GLY A 253 -8.99 14.72 25.72
C GLY A 253 -8.06 14.73 24.50
N ASP A 254 -6.86 15.30 24.60
CA ASP A 254 -5.90 15.32 23.49
C ASP A 254 -5.25 13.96 23.28
N LEU A 255 -4.93 13.66 22.01
CA LEU A 255 -4.15 12.49 21.67
C LEU A 255 -2.65 12.70 21.94
N VAL A 256 -2.08 11.80 22.73
CA VAL A 256 -0.67 11.81 23.11
C VAL A 256 -0.05 10.44 22.88
N VAL A 257 1.24 10.42 22.55
CA VAL A 257 2.03 9.19 22.61
C VAL A 257 2.63 9.04 23.99
N THR A 258 2.59 7.83 24.50
CA THR A 258 3.10 7.54 25.85
C THR A 258 4.10 6.40 25.83
N LYS A 259 5.19 6.51 26.60
CA LYS A 259 6.02 5.35 26.94
C LYS A 259 5.50 4.74 28.24
N GLY A 260 5.13 3.47 28.22
CA GLY A 260 4.91 2.71 29.45
C GLY A 260 6.26 2.45 30.13
N ASP A 261 6.55 3.13 31.23
CA ASP A 261 7.52 2.59 32.20
C ASP A 261 6.82 1.45 32.94
N GLN A 262 7.55 0.36 33.20
CA GLN A 262 7.05 -0.89 33.75
C GLN A 262 6.07 -0.65 34.90
N TYR A 263 4.84 -1.14 34.75
CA TYR A 263 3.99 -1.41 35.90
C TYR A 263 4.60 -2.62 36.61
N ASP A 264 5.41 -2.39 37.64
CA ASP A 264 5.75 -3.46 38.56
C ASP A 264 4.49 -3.76 39.39
N VAL A 265 3.67 -4.70 38.93
CA VAL A 265 2.38 -5.07 39.53
C VAL A 265 2.56 -5.78 40.89
N ARG A 266 3.78 -5.83 41.43
CA ARG A 266 4.14 -6.55 42.66
C ARG A 266 4.60 -5.69 43.84
N GLU A 267 4.73 -4.37 43.71
CA GLU A 267 5.03 -3.50 44.87
C GLU A 267 3.81 -2.66 45.26
N ASN A 268 2.77 -3.30 45.78
CA ASN A 268 1.71 -2.59 46.51
C ASN A 268 1.56 -3.05 47.96
N GLU A 269 2.55 -3.75 48.51
CA GLU A 269 2.61 -4.01 49.95
C GLU A 269 3.99 -3.66 50.49
N ARG A 270 3.99 -2.65 51.36
CA ARG A 270 5.07 -2.19 52.26
C ARG A 270 6.05 -1.16 51.69
N ARG A 271 5.65 0.11 51.83
CA ARG A 271 6.48 1.15 52.48
C ARG A 271 5.59 2.36 52.77
N GLU A 272 5.06 2.41 53.99
CA GLU A 272 4.53 3.65 54.57
C GLU A 272 5.70 4.62 54.81
N GLY A 273 5.56 5.87 54.37
CA GLY A 273 6.37 6.97 54.91
C GLY A 273 7.15 7.86 53.95
N LEU A 274 6.82 7.95 52.65
CA LEU A 274 7.40 8.98 51.78
C LEU A 274 6.33 9.72 50.97
N SER A 275 6.51 11.05 50.91
CA SER A 275 5.67 12.07 50.28
C SER A 275 5.03 11.67 48.95
N SER A 276 3.73 11.97 48.84
CA SER A 276 2.86 11.83 47.67
C SER A 276 3.30 12.66 46.46
N GLY A 277 4.32 12.21 45.72
CA GLY A 277 4.88 12.97 44.59
C GLY A 277 5.30 12.17 43.35
N ALA A 278 5.21 10.84 43.34
CA ALA A 278 5.61 10.06 42.16
C ALA A 278 4.75 8.79 42.01
N ARG A 279 3.53 8.93 41.50
CA ARG A 279 2.90 7.81 40.77
C ARG A 279 3.66 7.69 39.46
N GLY A 280 4.14 6.50 39.12
CA GLY A 280 4.90 6.20 37.90
C GLY A 280 4.32 6.95 36.69
N GLY A 281 5.02 8.00 36.27
CA GLY A 281 4.50 9.00 35.36
C GLY A 281 4.58 8.49 33.93
N VAL A 282 3.42 8.33 33.29
CA VAL A 282 3.33 8.11 31.86
C VAL A 282 3.99 9.29 31.14
N ARG A 283 5.13 9.06 30.47
CA ARG A 283 5.88 10.13 29.80
C ARG A 283 5.24 10.46 28.46
N ASN A 284 4.70 11.67 28.32
CA ASN A 284 4.20 12.19 27.05
C ASN A 284 5.37 12.38 26.07
N LEU A 285 5.39 11.60 24.99
CA LEU A 285 6.42 11.62 23.94
C LEU A 285 6.09 12.60 22.80
N GLY A 286 5.00 13.35 22.92
CA GLY A 286 4.54 14.33 21.94
C GLY A 286 3.29 13.88 21.19
N LYS A 287 2.96 14.62 20.13
CA LYS A 287 1.82 14.33 19.28
C LYS A 287 2.12 13.11 18.39
N PRO A 288 1.18 12.16 18.24
CA PRO A 288 1.37 10.94 17.44
C PRO A 288 1.94 11.17 16.04
N VAL A 289 1.43 12.16 15.32
CA VAL A 289 1.85 12.48 13.95
C VAL A 289 3.32 12.90 13.90
N SER A 290 3.75 13.82 14.78
CA SER A 290 5.12 14.34 14.78
C SER A 290 6.14 13.26 15.14
N LEU A 291 5.81 12.40 16.10
CA LEU A 291 6.69 11.31 16.49
C LEU A 291 6.76 10.21 15.41
N ALA A 292 5.63 9.87 14.79
CA ALA A 292 5.61 8.97 13.64
C ALA A 292 6.49 9.50 12.50
N LYS A 293 6.36 10.79 12.17
CA LYS A 293 7.19 11.43 11.12
C LYS A 293 8.68 11.33 11.45
N ARG A 294 9.05 11.60 12.71
CA ARG A 294 10.43 11.44 13.16
C ARG A 294 10.94 10.00 12.97
N TYR A 295 10.14 8.99 13.31
CA TYR A 295 10.55 7.59 13.12
C TYR A 295 10.71 7.22 11.65
N TYR A 296 9.85 7.73 10.78
CA TYR A 296 10.05 7.60 9.33
C TYR A 296 11.37 8.22 8.88
N ASP A 297 11.68 9.44 9.32
CA ASP A 297 12.94 10.14 8.98
C ASP A 297 14.19 9.45 9.53
N GLU A 298 14.06 8.75 10.66
CA GLU A 298 15.11 7.94 11.27
C GLU A 298 15.25 6.54 10.63
N GLY A 299 14.43 6.21 9.61
CA GLY A 299 14.55 4.99 8.81
C GLY A 299 13.65 3.83 9.24
N ALA A 300 12.50 4.09 9.86
CA ALA A 300 11.51 3.05 10.13
C ALA A 300 10.90 2.51 8.82
N ASP A 301 10.90 1.18 8.69
CA ASP A 301 10.35 0.49 7.51
C ASP A 301 8.82 0.36 7.55
N GLU A 302 8.22 0.58 8.73
CA GLU A 302 6.78 0.54 8.99
C GLU A 302 6.47 1.20 10.33
N ILE A 303 5.33 1.90 10.41
CA ILE A 303 4.84 2.52 11.64
C ILE A 303 3.53 1.87 12.06
N ALA A 304 3.47 1.35 13.29
CA ALA A 304 2.29 0.76 13.89
C ALA A 304 1.71 1.67 14.98
N PHE A 305 0.49 2.16 14.78
CA PHE A 305 -0.28 2.88 15.79
C PHE A 305 -1.12 1.89 16.59
N LEU A 306 -0.84 1.78 17.88
CA LEU A 306 -1.63 1.02 18.84
C LEU A 306 -2.66 1.97 19.45
N ASN A 307 -3.86 1.94 18.89
CA ASN A 307 -5.00 2.71 19.36
C ASN A 307 -5.55 2.10 20.65
N ILE A 308 -5.17 2.71 21.77
CA ILE A 308 -5.63 2.38 23.12
C ILE A 308 -6.39 3.57 23.73
N THR A 309 -6.90 4.46 22.87
CA THR A 309 -7.86 5.47 23.28
C THR A 309 -9.07 4.75 23.83
N SER A 310 -9.57 5.18 25.00
CA SER A 310 -10.83 4.69 25.52
C SER A 310 -11.90 4.95 24.46
N PHE A 311 -12.49 3.89 23.91
CA PHE A 311 -13.61 3.96 22.98
C PHE A 311 -14.77 4.67 23.67
N ARG A 312 -14.81 6.00 23.61
CA ARG A 312 -16.02 6.76 23.92
C ARG A 312 -16.96 6.56 22.75
N GLN A 313 -18.22 6.26 23.05
CA GLN A 313 -19.29 6.13 22.06
C GLN A 313 -19.31 7.41 21.20
N GLY A 314 -19.19 7.26 19.89
CA GLY A 314 -19.11 8.36 18.94
C GLY A 314 -19.12 7.82 17.50
N VAL A 315 -19.51 8.68 16.55
CA VAL A 315 -19.58 8.32 15.13
C VAL A 315 -18.18 7.92 14.63
N ILE A 316 -18.11 6.88 13.80
CA ILE A 316 -16.83 6.36 13.31
C ILE A 316 -15.99 7.42 12.58
N ASP A 317 -16.65 8.35 11.88
CA ASP A 317 -16.00 9.43 11.13
C ASP A 317 -15.34 10.48 12.04
N ASP A 318 -15.78 10.58 13.30
CA ASP A 318 -15.25 11.53 14.29
C ASP A 318 -14.12 10.92 15.14
N LEU A 319 -13.69 9.69 14.85
CA LEU A 319 -12.64 9.04 15.62
C LEU A 319 -11.30 9.79 15.46
N PRO A 320 -10.72 10.33 16.55
CA PRO A 320 -9.46 11.08 16.49
C PRO A 320 -8.29 10.29 15.87
N MET A 321 -8.33 8.96 15.95
CA MET A 321 -7.32 8.09 15.34
C MET A 321 -7.35 8.13 13.80
N LEU A 322 -8.51 8.36 13.18
CA LEU A 322 -8.58 8.55 11.73
C LEU A 322 -7.81 9.80 11.33
N GLN A 323 -8.01 10.92 12.03
CA GLN A 323 -7.27 12.16 11.79
C GLN A 323 -5.74 11.97 11.96
N VAL A 324 -5.31 11.18 12.96
CA VAL A 324 -3.88 10.86 13.12
C VAL A 324 -3.33 10.14 11.89
N LEU A 325 -4.03 9.16 11.35
CA LEU A 325 -3.61 8.45 10.13
C LEU A 325 -3.63 9.38 8.92
N GLU A 326 -4.67 10.21 8.80
CA GLU A 326 -4.83 11.16 7.70
C GLU A 326 -3.68 12.15 7.65
N GLU A 327 -3.34 12.77 8.78
CA GLU A 327 -2.22 13.71 8.88
C GLU A 327 -0.86 13.00 8.72
N SER A 328 -0.70 11.80 9.29
CA SER A 328 0.54 11.01 9.14
C SER A 328 0.79 10.65 7.67
N SER A 329 -0.25 10.24 6.95
CA SER A 329 -0.15 9.80 5.55
C SER A 329 0.33 10.90 4.60
N LYS A 330 0.20 12.18 4.96
CA LYS A 330 0.64 13.31 4.12
C LYS A 330 2.16 13.39 3.95
N SER A 331 2.92 12.82 4.89
CA SER A 331 4.37 12.99 4.94
C SER A 331 5.15 11.72 5.26
N ILE A 332 4.45 10.59 5.45
CA ILE A 332 5.04 9.29 5.75
C ILE A 332 4.68 8.32 4.61
N PHE A 333 5.70 7.86 3.89
CA PHE A 333 5.59 7.05 2.68
C PHE A 333 6.10 5.62 2.92
N VAL A 334 5.83 5.09 4.11
CA VAL A 334 6.02 3.68 4.48
C VAL A 334 4.68 3.12 4.97
N PRO A 335 4.53 1.79 5.09
CA PRO A 335 3.30 1.18 5.58
C PRO A 335 2.89 1.72 6.96
N LEU A 336 1.61 2.04 7.09
CA LEU A 336 0.97 2.42 8.35
C LEU A 336 0.05 1.29 8.81
N THR A 337 0.33 0.74 9.98
CA THR A 337 -0.51 -0.28 10.63
C THR A 337 -1.30 0.37 11.75
N VAL A 338 -2.59 0.03 11.89
CA VAL A 338 -3.39 0.43 13.05
C VAL A 338 -3.93 -0.80 13.78
N GLY A 339 -3.78 -0.84 15.10
CA GLY A 339 -4.31 -1.90 15.95
C GLY A 339 -5.16 -1.32 17.07
N GLY A 340 -6.22 -2.04 17.45
CA GLY A 340 -7.16 -1.60 18.49
C GLY A 340 -8.43 -0.99 17.89
N GLY A 341 -9.59 -1.52 18.31
CA GLY A 341 -10.88 -0.97 17.90
C GLY A 341 -11.47 -1.47 16.58
N ILE A 342 -10.76 -2.36 15.88
CA ILE A 342 -11.19 -2.93 14.61
C ILE A 342 -12.15 -4.09 14.89
N ARG A 343 -13.42 -3.74 15.12
CA ARG A 343 -14.52 -4.68 15.44
C ARG A 343 -15.85 -4.06 15.02
N SER A 344 -16.89 -4.89 14.96
CA SER A 344 -18.25 -4.37 14.82
C SER A 344 -18.61 -3.50 16.02
N TYR A 345 -19.31 -2.40 15.77
CA TYR A 345 -19.68 -1.40 16.76
C TYR A 345 -21.06 -0.84 16.43
N THR A 346 -21.87 -0.60 17.45
CA THR A 346 -23.15 0.09 17.33
C THR A 346 -23.02 1.47 17.96
N ASP A 347 -23.24 2.49 17.14
CA ASP A 347 -23.41 3.86 17.60
C ASP A 347 -24.73 3.95 18.38
N SER A 348 -24.63 4.14 19.69
CA SER A 348 -25.77 4.24 20.59
C SER A 348 -26.55 5.55 20.43
N GLU A 349 -25.92 6.60 19.89
CA GLU A 349 -26.56 7.91 19.72
C GLU A 349 -27.47 7.92 18.48
N HIS A 350 -27.02 7.28 17.39
CA HIS A 350 -27.77 7.24 16.11
C HIS A 350 -28.42 5.88 15.80
N GLY A 351 -28.13 4.85 16.61
CA GLY A 351 -28.65 3.49 16.40
C GLY A 351 -28.05 2.75 15.19
N VAL A 352 -26.99 3.29 14.57
CA VAL A 352 -26.35 2.70 13.39
C VAL A 352 -25.33 1.65 13.81
N THR A 353 -25.39 0.47 13.19
CA THR A 353 -24.40 -0.58 13.41
C THR A 353 -23.43 -0.64 12.24
N TYR A 354 -22.14 -0.58 12.56
CA TYR A 354 -21.04 -0.77 11.62
C TYR A 354 -20.42 -2.14 11.83
N SER A 355 -20.27 -2.89 10.76
CA SER A 355 -19.51 -4.14 10.71
C SER A 355 -18.01 -3.88 10.85
N ALA A 356 -17.25 -4.88 11.32
CA ALA A 356 -15.79 -4.79 11.37
C ALA A 356 -15.15 -4.47 10.00
N LEU A 357 -15.77 -4.90 8.90
CA LEU A 357 -15.32 -4.60 7.54
C LEU A 357 -15.48 -3.11 7.21
N GLU A 358 -16.63 -2.51 7.55
CA GLU A 358 -16.84 -1.07 7.39
C GLU A 358 -15.88 -0.28 8.26
N VAL A 359 -15.65 -0.72 9.51
CA VAL A 359 -14.65 -0.09 10.39
C VAL A 359 -13.26 -0.13 9.78
N ALA A 360 -12.79 -1.32 9.35
CA ALA A 360 -11.50 -1.45 8.70
C ALA A 360 -11.39 -0.61 7.42
N SER A 361 -12.46 -0.56 6.61
CA SER A 361 -12.52 0.24 5.39
C SER A 361 -12.33 1.73 5.66
N ARG A 362 -12.91 2.26 6.75
CA ARG A 362 -12.68 3.65 7.19
C ARG A 362 -11.23 3.91 7.55
N TYR A 363 -10.60 3.01 8.32
CA TYR A 363 -9.18 3.12 8.66
C TYR A 363 -8.28 3.08 7.42
N PHE A 364 -8.58 2.23 6.43
CA PHE A 364 -7.84 2.20 5.17
C PHE A 364 -7.99 3.51 4.38
N ARG A 365 -9.19 4.07 4.29
CA ARG A 365 -9.45 5.36 3.64
C ARG A 365 -8.78 6.54 4.34
N ALA A 366 -8.60 6.45 5.65
CA ALA A 366 -7.88 7.42 6.46
C ALA A 366 -6.34 7.32 6.30
N GLY A 367 -5.81 6.24 5.72
CA GLY A 367 -4.39 6.12 5.43
C GLY A 367 -3.70 4.89 6.01
N ALA A 368 -4.40 4.03 6.75
CA ALA A 368 -3.85 2.74 7.14
C ALA A 368 -3.67 1.83 5.93
N ASP A 369 -2.67 0.96 5.97
CA ASP A 369 -2.41 -0.10 4.99
C ASP A 369 -2.76 -1.47 5.56
N LYS A 370 -2.68 -1.61 6.88
CA LYS A 370 -3.01 -2.83 7.61
C LYS A 370 -3.79 -2.51 8.88
N VAL A 371 -4.72 -3.40 9.20
CA VAL A 371 -5.45 -3.38 10.47
C VAL A 371 -5.08 -4.62 11.28
N ARG A 372 -4.96 -4.46 12.59
CA ARG A 372 -4.78 -5.57 13.54
C ARG A 372 -6.06 -5.74 14.35
N ALA A 373 -6.79 -6.81 14.07
CA ALA A 373 -7.88 -7.25 14.91
C ALA A 373 -7.30 -7.82 16.21
N LEU A 374 -7.68 -7.24 17.35
CA LEU A 374 -7.47 -7.88 18.65
C LEU A 374 -8.63 -8.85 18.85
N TYR A 375 -8.41 -10.12 18.51
CA TYR A 375 -9.27 -11.18 19.00
C TYR A 375 -8.99 -11.32 20.49
N SER A 376 -9.99 -11.07 21.33
CA SER A 376 -9.99 -11.58 22.70
C SER A 376 -9.99 -13.11 22.60
N PHE A 377 -8.88 -13.74 22.97
CA PHE A 377 -8.85 -15.17 23.24
C PHE A 377 -9.51 -15.47 24.58
#